data_AF-A0A6B3IAL8-F1
#
_entry.id   AF-A0A6B3IAL8-F1
#
_cell.length_a   1.000
_cell.length_b   1.000
_cell.length_c   1.000
_cell.angle_alpha   90.00
_cell.angle_beta   90.00
_cell.angle_gamma   90.00
#
_symmetry.space_group_name_H-M   'P 1'
#
loop_
_entity.id
_entity.type
_entity.pdbx_description
1 polymer ?
#
loop_
_entity_poly.entity_id
_entity_poly.type
_entity_poly.pdbx_seq_one_letter_code
_entity_poly.pdbx_strand_id
1 'polypeptide(L)' 'TYGGVAYRCRQAHRSLTGWEPPNVPALWERG' A
#
# COMPACT_ATOMS: atom_id res chain seq x y z
N THR A 1 3.15 8.33 -2.42
CA THR A 1 4.21 7.43 -2.91
C THR A 1 4.98 6.92 -1.71
N TYR A 2 5.42 5.66 -1.71
CA TYR A 2 6.22 5.06 -0.64
C TYR A 2 7.55 4.60 -1.24
N GLY A 3 8.69 5.04 -0.68
CA GLY A 3 10.01 4.72 -1.24
C GLY A 3 10.19 5.12 -2.71
N GLY A 4 9.58 6.24 -3.14
CA GLY A 4 9.64 6.71 -4.53
C GLY A 4 8.66 6.04 -5.50
N VAL A 5 7.83 5.09 -5.04
CA VAL A 5 6.88 4.36 -5.89
C VAL A 5 5.44 4.76 -5.58
N ALA A 6 4.60 4.90 -6.61
CA ALA A 6 3.18 5.15 -6.42
C ALA A 6 2.47 3.86 -6.02
N TYR A 7 1.60 3.96 -5.01
CA TYR A 7 0.77 2.86 -4.58
C TYR A 7 -0.67 3.33 -4.55
N ARG A 8 -1.54 2.50 -5.10
CA ARG A 8 -2.98 2.69 -5.12
C ARG A 8 -3.63 1.70 -4.16
N CYS A 9 -4.56 2.17 -3.33
CA CYS A 9 -5.35 1.29 -2.48
C CYS A 9 -6.25 0.42 -3.36
N ARG A 10 -6.11 -0.90 -3.27
CA ARG A 10 -6.98 -1.88 -3.93
C ARG A 10 -8.24 -2.14 -3.12
N GLN A 11 -8.09 -2.20 -1.80
CA GLN A 11 -9.20 -2.36 -0.86
C GLN A 11 -9.31 -1.14 0.04
N ALA A 12 -10.55 -0.83 0.44
CA ALA A 12 -10.80 0.19 1.45
C ALA A 12 -10.27 -0.30 2.80
N HIS A 13 -9.16 0.29 3.25
CA HIS A 13 -8.54 -0.02 4.51
C HIS A 13 -7.89 1.25 5.08
N ARG A 14 -7.58 1.23 6.38
CA ARG A 14 -6.86 2.31 7.04
C ARG A 14 -5.38 1.98 7.07
N SER A 15 -4.53 2.92 6.71
CA SER A 15 -3.09 2.76 6.91
C SER A 15 -2.80 2.61 8.40
N LEU A 16 -2.22 1.48 8.76
CA LEU A 16 -1.75 1.13 10.09
C LEU A 16 -0.25 0.85 9.99
N THR A 17 0.47 1.05 11.09
CA THR A 17 1.90 0.70 11.17
C THR A 17 2.08 -0.80 10.88
N GLY A 18 2.89 -1.14 9.88
CA GLY A 18 3.06 -2.50 9.37
C GLY A 18 2.21 -2.85 8.14
N TRP A 19 1.18 -2.07 7.81
CA TRP A 19 0.39 -2.21 6.57
C TRP A 19 0.95 -1.33 5.45
N GLU A 20 2.27 -1.26 5.37
CA GLU A 20 2.94 -0.54 4.31
C GLU A 20 2.80 -1.31 3.00
N PRO A 21 2.76 -0.62 1.85
CA PRO A 21 2.59 -1.25 0.55
C PRO A 21 3.48 -2.48 0.25
N PRO A 22 4.78 -2.53 0.64
CA PRO A 22 5.58 -3.74 0.46
C PRO A 22 5.17 -4.93 1.33
N ASN A 23 4.59 -4.69 2.51
CA ASN A 23 4.25 -5.74 3.46
C ASN A 23 2.91 -6.42 3.13
N VAL A 24 2.02 -5.72 2.41
CA VAL A 24 0.64 -6.17 2.15
C VAL A 24 0.24 -5.93 0.68
N PRO A 25 0.84 -6.64 -0.30
CA PRO A 25 0.54 -6.47 -1.73
C PRO A 25 -0.91 -6.82 -2.10
N ALA A 26 -1.65 -7.51 -1.23
CA ALA A 26 -3.08 -7.73 -1.41
C ALA A 26 -3.91 -6.45 -1.26
N LEU A 27 -3.46 -5.50 -0.44
CA LEU A 27 -4.16 -4.25 -0.15
C LEU A 27 -3.72 -3.10 -1.07
N TRP A 28 -2.52 -3.18 -1.63
CA TRP A 28 -1.90 -2.11 -2.42
C TRP A 28 -1.51 -2.60 -3.81
N GLU A 29 -1.80 -1.80 -4.82
CA GLU A 29 -1.35 -1.98 -6.19
C GLU A 29 -0.24 -0.98 -6.48
N ARG A 30 0.84 -1.44 -7.08
CA ARG A 30 1.95 -0.60 -7.48
C ARG A 30 1.63 0.03 -8.83
N GLY A 31 1.57 1.36 -8.87
CA GLY A 31 1.28 2.17 -10.06
C GLY A 31 2.52 2.86 -10.60
#